data_AF-A0A849DZA8-F1
#
_entry.id   AF-A0A849DZA8-F1
#
_cell.length_a   1.000
_cell.length_b   1.000
_cell.length_c   1.000
_cell.angle_alpha   90.00
_cell.angle_beta   90.00
_cell.angle_gamma   90.00
#
_symmetry.space_group_name_H-M   'P 1'
#
loop_
_entity.id
_entity.type
_entity.pdbx_description
1 polymer ?
#
loop_
_entity_poly.entity_id
_entity_poly.type
_entity_poly.pdbx_seq_one_letter_code
_entity_poly.pdbx_strand_id
1 'polypeptide(L)'
;MNCTNCNQSLEDQTNFCPACGQSTRSIDRGFWVVMREQMHELLDIDGRLALSVKTLLTEPGKMTREYIEGRRMQYTPPLRLYLSISILFFLLFSYIYPIYSSQQNTSGSLSDYYAKAMFVLFPIYAILIQVFYSSSRFLGNLVFSLHLHSLVYLVLMVISLLEANESKHVILLWLQVPPTLYLFWYIAQSFKTVFEQNWFWTLAKSGAIFFIYMAMLGIAFDVVLEQVI
;
A
#
# COMPACT_ATOMS: atom_id res chain seq x y z
N MET A 1 25.17 -20.68 7.51
CA MET A 1 24.51 -19.86 6.44
C MET A 1 24.69 -18.38 6.75
N ASN A 2 24.61 -17.45 5.78
CA ASN A 2 24.75 -16.01 6.07
C ASN A 2 23.38 -15.31 6.15
N CYS A 3 23.24 -14.33 7.06
CA CYS A 3 22.04 -13.53 7.17
C CYS A 3 21.85 -12.64 5.93
N THR A 4 20.68 -12.67 5.28
CA THR A 4 20.43 -11.87 4.07
C THR A 4 20.37 -10.36 4.31
N ASN A 5 20.24 -9.90 5.56
CA ASN A 5 20.17 -8.48 5.90
C ASN A 5 21.52 -7.90 6.33
N CYS A 6 22.24 -8.55 7.25
CA CYS A 6 23.51 -8.03 7.78
C CYS A 6 24.75 -8.83 7.35
N ASN A 7 24.59 -9.88 6.55
CA ASN A 7 25.67 -10.79 6.09
C ASN A 7 26.48 -11.48 7.21
N GLN A 8 26.04 -11.39 8.47
CA GLN A 8 26.65 -12.12 9.58
C GLN A 8 26.56 -13.64 9.34
N SER A 9 27.65 -14.36 9.62
CA SER A 9 27.64 -15.83 9.64
C SER A 9 26.74 -16.33 10.76
N LEU A 10 25.78 -17.18 10.43
CA LEU A 10 24.83 -17.79 11.35
C LEU A 10 25.24 -19.24 11.61
N GLU A 11 25.30 -19.61 12.89
CA GLU A 11 25.34 -21.00 13.33
C GLU A 11 24.07 -21.73 12.92
N ASP A 12 24.23 -23.00 12.57
CA ASP A 12 23.14 -23.86 12.15
C ASP A 12 22.09 -23.98 13.27
N GLN A 13 20.81 -23.90 12.91
CA GLN A 13 19.63 -24.01 13.80
C GLN A 13 19.25 -22.77 14.64
N THR A 14 19.89 -21.62 14.47
CA THR A 14 19.42 -20.36 15.08
C THR A 14 18.12 -19.87 14.41
N ASN A 15 17.08 -19.51 15.17
CA ASN A 15 15.79 -19.01 14.63
C ASN A 15 15.83 -17.51 14.23
N PHE A 16 16.75 -16.75 14.84
CA PHE A 16 16.91 -15.31 14.66
C PHE A 16 18.40 -14.96 14.62
N CYS A 17 18.76 -13.97 13.80
CA CYS A 17 20.13 -13.45 13.72
C CYS A 17 20.46 -12.64 14.98
N PRO A 18 21.56 -12.93 15.70
CA PRO A 18 21.92 -12.21 16.92
C PRO A 18 22.35 -10.76 16.67
N ALA A 19 22.83 -10.44 15.46
CA ALA A 19 23.32 -9.10 15.13
C ALA A 19 22.20 -8.12 14.73
N CYS A 20 21.23 -8.58 13.92
CA CYS A 20 20.19 -7.71 13.36
C CYS A 20 18.76 -8.11 13.77
N GLY A 21 18.57 -9.22 14.47
CA GLY A 21 17.25 -9.73 14.87
C GLY A 21 16.45 -10.40 13.77
N GLN A 22 16.97 -10.53 12.54
CA GLN A 22 16.22 -11.12 11.43
C GLN A 22 15.90 -12.60 11.66
N SER A 23 14.64 -13.02 11.45
CA SER A 23 14.30 -14.44 11.42
C SER A 23 15.03 -15.17 10.28
N THR A 24 15.67 -16.28 10.61
CA THR A 24 16.38 -17.17 9.68
C THR A 24 15.43 -18.08 8.90
N ARG A 25 14.14 -18.11 9.28
CA ARG A 25 13.11 -18.89 8.60
C ARG A 25 12.87 -18.36 7.20
N SER A 26 12.76 -19.29 6.24
CA SER A 26 12.47 -18.97 4.85
C SER A 26 11.11 -18.28 4.71
N ILE A 27 11.03 -17.40 3.71
CA ILE A 27 9.83 -16.63 3.35
C ILE A 27 8.79 -17.52 2.65
N ASP A 28 9.20 -18.67 2.13
CA ASP A 28 8.41 -19.58 1.27
C ASP A 28 7.35 -20.41 2.03
N ARG A 29 6.88 -19.89 3.16
CA ARG A 29 5.82 -20.49 3.95
C ARG A 29 4.46 -19.96 3.47
N GLY A 30 3.43 -20.79 3.60
CA GLY A 30 2.09 -20.43 3.14
C GLY A 30 1.61 -19.10 3.72
N PHE A 31 0.83 -18.35 2.93
CA PHE A 31 0.27 -17.03 3.26
C PHE A 31 -0.22 -16.90 4.72
N TRP A 32 -0.95 -17.90 5.21
CA TRP A 32 -1.51 -17.93 6.57
C TRP A 32 -0.48 -17.91 7.69
N VAL A 33 0.72 -18.47 7.48
CA VAL A 33 1.79 -18.46 8.48
C VAL A 33 2.35 -17.05 8.62
N VAL A 34 2.56 -16.37 7.49
CA VAL A 34 3.12 -15.00 7.46
C VAL A 34 2.13 -13.99 8.04
N MET A 35 0.83 -14.12 7.71
CA MET A 35 -0.19 -13.22 8.26
C MET A 35 -0.28 -13.29 9.79
N ARG A 36 -0.17 -14.50 10.38
CA ARG A 36 -0.15 -14.63 11.85
C ARG A 36 1.07 -13.97 12.49
N GLU A 37 2.24 -14.10 11.87
CA GLU A 37 3.46 -13.45 12.36
C GLU A 37 3.33 -11.92 12.34
N GLN A 38 2.72 -11.35 11.29
CA GLN A 38 2.49 -9.90 11.16
C GLN A 38 1.48 -9.33 12.18
N MET A 39 0.49 -10.12 12.63
CA MET A 39 -0.52 -9.67 13.58
C MET A 39 0.04 -9.41 14.99
N HIS A 40 1.03 -10.20 15.42
CA HIS A 40 1.67 -10.01 16.73
C HIS A 40 2.49 -8.74 16.82
N GLU A 41 2.88 -8.20 15.68
CA GLU A 41 3.71 -7.01 15.57
C GLU A 41 2.88 -5.71 15.58
N LEU A 42 1.55 -5.71 15.55
CA LEU A 42 0.76 -4.48 15.33
C LEU A 42 0.77 -3.45 16.48
N LEU A 43 1.19 -3.82 17.69
CA LEU A 43 1.11 -2.96 18.88
C LEU A 43 2.38 -2.12 19.16
N ASP A 44 3.45 -2.27 18.37
CA ASP A 44 4.68 -1.50 18.55
C ASP A 44 4.77 -0.30 17.58
N ILE A 45 4.74 0.92 18.13
CA ILE A 45 5.06 2.15 17.39
C ILE A 45 6.57 2.34 17.41
N ASP A 46 7.21 1.99 16.30
CA ASP A 46 8.67 2.07 16.14
C ASP A 46 9.11 3.31 15.35
N GLY A 47 10.30 3.86 15.67
CA GLY A 47 10.97 4.89 14.87
C GLY A 47 11.25 4.47 13.41
N ARG A 48 11.15 3.16 13.10
CA ARG A 48 11.22 2.59 11.74
C ARG A 48 10.10 3.07 10.82
N LEU A 49 8.97 3.55 11.36
CA LEU A 49 7.85 4.05 10.56
C LEU A 49 8.26 5.26 9.73
N ALA A 50 8.97 6.24 10.31
CA ALA A 50 9.40 7.44 9.60
C ALA A 50 10.36 7.11 8.45
N LEU A 51 11.31 6.19 8.68
CA LEU A 51 12.20 5.69 7.64
C LEU A 51 11.39 5.01 6.52
N SER A 52 10.45 4.14 6.89
CA SER A 52 9.61 3.42 5.93
C SER A 52 8.75 4.35 5.09
N VAL A 53 8.10 5.34 5.69
CA VAL A 53 7.32 6.36 4.98
C VAL A 53 8.20 7.18 4.05
N LYS A 54 9.38 7.62 4.52
CA LYS A 54 10.34 8.35 3.69
C LYS A 54 10.76 7.52 2.48
N THR A 55 11.21 6.29 2.71
CA THR A 55 11.60 5.38 1.63
C THR A 55 10.45 5.10 0.68
N LEU A 56 9.23 4.90 1.19
CA LEU A 56 8.05 4.66 0.37
C LEU A 56 7.77 5.83 -0.57
N LEU A 57 7.97 7.08 -0.13
CA LEU A 57 7.76 8.30 -0.92
C LEU A 57 8.93 8.61 -1.86
N THR A 58 10.17 8.23 -1.53
CA THR A 58 11.34 8.65 -2.35
C THR A 58 11.85 7.55 -3.28
N GLU A 59 11.64 6.27 -2.95
CA GLU A 59 12.28 5.14 -3.63
C GLU A 59 11.23 4.12 -4.14
N PRO A 60 10.65 4.35 -5.33
CA PRO A 60 9.52 3.57 -5.84
C PRO A 60 9.82 2.07 -6.00
N GLY A 61 9.08 1.25 -5.26
CA GLY A 61 9.17 -0.21 -5.31
C GLY A 61 10.38 -0.82 -4.58
N LYS A 62 11.29 0.00 -4.03
CA LYS A 62 12.52 -0.51 -3.37
C LYS A 62 12.21 -1.38 -2.16
N MET A 63 11.34 -0.93 -1.25
CA MET A 63 10.98 -1.69 -0.03
C MET A 63 10.44 -3.08 -0.36
N THR A 64 9.56 -3.17 -1.36
CA THR A 64 9.02 -4.45 -1.83
C THR A 64 10.13 -5.33 -2.40
N ARG A 65 10.99 -4.77 -3.25
CA ARG A 65 12.12 -5.50 -3.83
C ARG A 65 13.04 -6.06 -2.74
N GLU A 66 13.42 -5.24 -1.77
CA GLU A 66 14.26 -5.67 -0.64
C GLU A 66 13.58 -6.75 0.20
N TYR A 67 12.26 -6.66 0.39
CA TYR A 67 11.47 -7.69 1.06
C TYR A 67 11.52 -9.03 0.30
N ILE A 68 11.34 -9.01 -1.02
CA ILE A 68 11.41 -10.20 -1.89
C ILE A 68 12.82 -10.80 -1.88
N GLU A 69 13.85 -9.96 -1.83
CA GLU A 69 15.26 -10.36 -1.68
C GLU A 69 15.61 -10.81 -0.24
N GLY A 70 14.67 -10.70 0.71
CA GLY A 70 14.81 -11.20 2.07
C GLY A 70 15.44 -10.23 3.07
N ARG A 71 15.67 -8.95 2.70
CA ARG A 71 16.14 -7.89 3.62
C ARG A 71 14.96 -7.25 4.35
N ARG A 72 14.63 -7.74 5.55
CA ARG A 72 13.34 -7.43 6.22
C ARG A 72 13.41 -6.56 7.48
N MET A 73 14.59 -6.40 8.09
CA MET A 73 14.71 -5.73 9.40
C MET A 73 14.74 -4.21 9.33
N GLN A 74 15.06 -3.65 8.17
CA GLN A 74 15.27 -2.21 8.02
C GLN A 74 13.96 -1.43 8.06
N TYR A 75 12.89 -1.99 7.51
CA TYR A 75 11.61 -1.32 7.36
C TYR A 75 10.56 -1.87 8.32
N THR A 76 9.54 -1.07 8.56
CA THR A 76 8.33 -1.50 9.26
C THR A 76 7.67 -2.64 8.47
N PRO A 77 7.17 -3.68 9.17
CA PRO A 77 6.44 -4.76 8.52
C PRO A 77 5.32 -4.24 7.61
N PRO A 78 5.15 -4.77 6.39
CA PRO A 78 4.26 -4.18 5.38
C PRO A 78 2.82 -4.01 5.84
N LEU A 79 2.28 -4.98 6.58
CA LEU A 79 0.91 -4.92 7.10
C LEU A 79 0.76 -3.82 8.15
N ARG A 80 1.73 -3.71 9.08
CA ARG A 80 1.73 -2.65 10.09
C ARG A 80 1.77 -1.27 9.44
N LEU A 81 2.68 -1.08 8.47
CA LEU A 81 2.80 0.19 7.73
C LEU A 81 1.48 0.59 7.06
N TYR A 82 0.86 -0.36 6.35
CA TYR A 82 -0.44 -0.16 5.70
C TYR A 82 -1.54 0.22 6.69
N LEU A 83 -1.67 -0.54 7.80
CA LEU A 83 -2.70 -0.27 8.80
C LEU A 83 -2.49 1.07 9.49
N SER A 84 -1.26 1.40 9.89
CA SER A 84 -0.95 2.70 10.51
C SER A 84 -1.29 3.87 9.59
N ILE A 85 -0.94 3.80 8.31
CA ILE A 85 -1.26 4.84 7.34
C ILE A 85 -2.76 4.89 7.06
N SER A 86 -3.42 3.75 6.93
CA SER A 86 -4.88 3.68 6.68
C SER A 86 -5.66 4.31 7.83
N ILE A 87 -5.31 3.98 9.08
CA ILE A 87 -5.93 4.57 10.27
C ILE A 87 -5.76 6.09 10.25
N LEU A 88 -4.54 6.59 9.97
CA LEU A 88 -4.28 8.02 9.89
C LEU A 88 -5.12 8.69 8.79
N PHE A 89 -5.17 8.08 7.60
CA PHE A 89 -5.96 8.57 6.47
C PHE A 89 -7.45 8.64 6.81
N PHE A 90 -8.05 7.58 7.37
CA PHE A 90 -9.47 7.57 7.69
C PHE A 90 -9.84 8.51 8.84
N LEU A 91 -8.96 8.69 9.84
CA LEU A 91 -9.16 9.69 10.89
C LEU A 91 -9.17 11.11 10.32
N LEU A 92 -8.22 11.42 9.44
CA LEU A 92 -8.16 12.71 8.76
C LEU A 92 -9.36 12.91 7.82
N PHE A 93 -9.70 11.89 7.04
CA PHE A 93 -10.86 11.93 6.16
C PHE A 93 -12.16 12.13 6.94
N SER A 94 -12.36 11.41 8.04
CA SER A 94 -13.52 11.58 8.93
C SER A 94 -13.60 12.98 9.54
N TYR A 95 -12.46 13.62 9.81
CA TYR A 95 -12.40 14.99 10.31
C TYR A 95 -12.76 16.02 9.23
N ILE A 96 -12.33 15.79 7.99
CA ILE A 96 -12.56 16.70 6.86
C ILE A 96 -13.94 16.48 6.22
N TYR A 97 -14.48 15.25 6.23
CA TYR A 97 -15.74 14.87 5.58
C TYR A 97 -16.93 15.82 5.87
N PRO A 98 -17.13 16.33 7.10
CA PRO A 98 -18.19 17.30 7.39
C PRO A 98 -18.14 18.56 6.51
N ILE A 99 -16.94 19.03 6.16
CA ILE A 99 -16.72 20.21 5.30
C ILE A 99 -17.35 19.97 3.93
N TYR A 100 -17.17 18.76 3.36
CA TYR A 100 -17.79 18.35 2.10
C TYR A 100 -19.30 18.12 2.24
N SER A 101 -19.73 17.44 3.31
CA SER A 101 -21.15 17.11 3.53
C SER A 101 -22.06 18.32 3.71
N SER A 102 -21.51 19.47 4.16
CA SER A 102 -22.29 20.72 4.26
C SER A 102 -22.87 21.20 2.93
N GLN A 103 -22.34 20.67 1.81
CA GLN A 103 -22.74 21.01 0.45
C GLN A 103 -23.65 19.94 -0.21
N GLN A 104 -23.86 18.76 0.42
CA GLN A 104 -24.60 17.63 -0.17
C GLN A 104 -25.43 16.84 0.86
N ASN A 105 -26.71 16.57 0.56
CA ASN A 105 -27.66 15.81 1.41
C ASN A 105 -27.37 14.29 1.44
N THR A 106 -26.13 13.89 1.69
CA THR A 106 -25.71 12.48 1.74
C THR A 106 -25.55 12.01 3.17
N SER A 107 -26.31 10.97 3.54
CA SER A 107 -26.30 10.34 4.86
C SER A 107 -24.92 9.74 5.19
N GLY A 108 -24.54 9.70 6.47
CA GLY A 108 -23.24 9.16 6.96
C GLY A 108 -22.95 7.68 6.63
N SER A 109 -23.82 7.04 5.86
CA SER A 109 -23.69 5.67 5.36
C SER A 109 -22.52 5.51 4.38
N LEU A 110 -22.25 6.51 3.53
CA LEU A 110 -21.24 6.41 2.46
C LEU A 110 -19.80 6.24 2.98
N SER A 111 -19.39 6.99 4.01
CA SER A 111 -18.04 6.92 4.58
C SER A 111 -17.70 5.53 5.12
N ASP A 112 -18.67 4.85 5.72
CA ASP A 112 -18.50 3.50 6.26
C ASP A 112 -18.27 2.48 5.15
N TYR A 113 -18.91 2.65 3.99
CA TYR A 113 -18.68 1.78 2.84
C TYR A 113 -17.33 2.05 2.16
N TYR A 114 -16.90 3.31 2.03
CA TYR A 114 -15.57 3.63 1.50
C TYR A 114 -14.46 2.93 2.31
N ALA A 115 -14.54 3.00 3.64
CA ALA A 115 -13.58 2.34 4.52
C ALA A 115 -13.61 0.81 4.34
N LYS A 116 -14.79 0.19 4.33
CA LYS A 116 -14.94 -1.27 4.13
C LYS A 116 -14.45 -1.74 2.75
N ALA A 117 -14.81 -1.03 1.69
CA ALA A 117 -14.41 -1.36 0.32
C ALA A 117 -12.88 -1.38 0.20
N MET A 118 -12.21 -0.36 0.74
CA MET A 118 -10.76 -0.25 0.75
C MET A 118 -10.03 -1.44 1.42
N PHE A 119 -10.59 -2.02 2.48
CA PHE A 119 -10.06 -3.25 3.09
C PHE A 119 -10.38 -4.52 2.29
N VAL A 120 -11.46 -4.57 1.51
CA VAL A 120 -11.77 -5.75 0.67
C VAL A 120 -11.04 -5.70 -0.68
N LEU A 121 -10.57 -4.54 -1.11
CA LEU A 121 -9.93 -4.35 -2.40
C LEU A 121 -8.44 -4.69 -2.40
N PHE A 122 -7.75 -4.67 -1.26
CA PHE A 122 -6.33 -5.04 -1.20
C PHE A 122 -6.03 -6.48 -1.64
N PRO A 123 -6.76 -7.53 -1.19
CA PRO A 123 -6.52 -8.91 -1.62
C PRO A 123 -6.84 -9.06 -3.10
N ILE A 124 -7.88 -8.36 -3.58
CA ILE A 124 -8.26 -8.34 -5.00
C ILE A 124 -7.12 -7.77 -5.84
N TYR A 125 -6.53 -6.64 -5.43
CA TYR A 125 -5.40 -6.06 -6.15
C TYR A 125 -4.18 -7.00 -6.19
N ALA A 126 -3.86 -7.65 -5.06
CA ALA A 126 -2.80 -8.66 -5.02
C ALA A 126 -3.06 -9.84 -5.97
N ILE A 127 -4.30 -10.30 -6.06
CA ILE A 127 -4.73 -11.36 -6.99
C ILE A 127 -4.61 -10.87 -8.44
N LEU A 128 -5.04 -9.65 -8.76
CA LEU A 128 -4.88 -9.08 -10.10
C LEU A 128 -3.42 -9.03 -10.52
N ILE A 129 -2.53 -8.56 -9.64
CA ILE A 129 -1.08 -8.60 -9.89
C ILE A 129 -0.62 -10.04 -10.14
N GLN A 130 -1.05 -10.99 -9.32
CA GLN A 130 -0.69 -12.41 -9.46
C GLN A 130 -1.12 -13.00 -10.80
N VAL A 131 -2.28 -12.61 -11.34
CA VAL A 131 -2.75 -13.08 -12.65
C VAL A 131 -1.85 -12.58 -13.79
N PHE A 132 -1.49 -11.30 -13.78
CA PHE A 132 -0.65 -10.69 -14.84
C PHE A 132 0.85 -10.98 -14.72
N TYR A 133 1.29 -11.26 -13.49
CA TYR A 133 2.66 -11.61 -13.12
C TYR A 133 2.70 -13.00 -12.48
N SER A 134 2.15 -14.00 -13.17
CA SER A 134 2.03 -15.37 -12.67
C SER A 134 3.36 -16.04 -12.30
N SER A 135 4.48 -15.53 -12.83
CA SER A 135 5.82 -16.00 -12.47
C SER A 135 6.30 -15.52 -11.10
N SER A 136 5.71 -14.48 -10.52
CA SER A 136 6.09 -13.98 -9.20
C SER A 136 5.33 -14.69 -8.08
N ARG A 137 5.90 -14.67 -6.87
CA ARG A 137 5.30 -15.30 -5.69
C ARG A 137 4.18 -14.43 -5.13
N PHE A 138 3.08 -15.06 -4.73
CA PHE A 138 1.90 -14.37 -4.16
C PHE A 138 2.22 -13.49 -2.97
N LEU A 139 3.07 -13.96 -2.05
CA LEU A 139 3.47 -13.17 -0.89
C LEU A 139 4.16 -11.86 -1.29
N GLY A 140 5.01 -11.88 -2.31
CA GLY A 140 5.67 -10.69 -2.85
C GLY A 140 4.66 -9.73 -3.47
N ASN A 141 3.70 -10.26 -4.25
CA ASN A 141 2.63 -9.47 -4.86
C ASN A 141 1.69 -8.84 -3.83
N LEU A 142 1.42 -9.55 -2.73
CA LEU A 142 0.66 -9.03 -1.60
C LEU A 142 1.41 -7.90 -0.90
N VAL A 143 2.68 -8.10 -0.56
CA VAL A 143 3.50 -7.03 0.05
C VAL A 143 3.61 -5.82 -0.87
N PHE A 144 3.75 -6.05 -2.17
CA PHE A 144 3.72 -4.99 -3.17
C PHE A 144 2.41 -4.20 -3.13
N SER A 145 1.26 -4.89 -3.10
CA SER A 145 -0.06 -4.25 -3.01
C SER A 145 -0.21 -3.41 -1.73
N LEU A 146 0.31 -3.87 -0.59
CA LEU A 146 0.24 -3.17 0.69
C LEU A 146 1.05 -1.87 0.64
N HIS A 147 2.28 -1.92 0.12
CA HIS A 147 3.11 -0.72 -0.05
C HIS A 147 2.49 0.28 -1.03
N LEU A 148 1.95 -0.21 -2.15
CA LEU A 148 1.32 0.65 -3.16
C LEU A 148 0.08 1.36 -2.60
N HIS A 149 -0.81 0.66 -1.89
CA HIS A 149 -1.97 1.29 -1.26
C HIS A 149 -1.59 2.24 -0.12
N SER A 150 -0.55 1.90 0.63
CA SER A 150 0.00 2.81 1.65
C SER A 150 0.42 4.15 1.03
N LEU A 151 1.09 4.11 -0.13
CA LEU A 151 1.43 5.33 -0.85
C LEU A 151 0.18 6.07 -1.34
N VAL A 152 -0.77 5.35 -1.96
CA VAL A 152 -2.03 5.94 -2.44
C VAL A 152 -2.70 6.71 -1.30
N TYR A 153 -2.82 6.15 -0.11
CA TYR A 153 -3.41 6.85 1.04
C TYR A 153 -2.59 8.06 1.49
N LEU A 154 -1.26 8.00 1.50
CA LEU A 154 -0.43 9.17 1.81
C LEU A 154 -0.65 10.31 0.81
N VAL A 155 -0.75 10.00 -0.49
CA VAL A 155 -0.98 11.00 -1.54
C VAL A 155 -2.41 11.53 -1.48
N LEU A 156 -3.40 10.65 -1.30
CA LEU A 156 -4.81 11.04 -1.15
C LEU A 156 -5.03 11.89 0.11
N MET A 157 -4.29 11.64 1.20
CA MET A 157 -4.31 12.49 2.38
C MET A 157 -3.94 13.94 2.04
N VAL A 158 -2.89 14.14 1.25
CA VAL A 158 -2.48 15.48 0.78
C VAL A 158 -3.53 16.08 -0.15
N ILE A 159 -4.04 15.31 -1.12
CA ILE A 159 -5.07 15.77 -2.07
C ILE A 159 -6.34 16.20 -1.32
N SER A 160 -6.81 15.39 -0.36
CA SER A 160 -8.02 15.68 0.42
C SER A 160 -7.91 16.95 1.27
N LEU A 161 -6.71 17.31 1.74
CA LEU A 161 -6.46 18.56 2.45
C LEU A 161 -6.50 19.78 1.52
N LEU A 162 -5.99 19.63 0.29
CA LEU A 162 -6.04 20.68 -0.73
C LEU A 162 -7.47 20.93 -1.19
N GLU A 163 -8.19 19.85 -1.49
CA GLU A 163 -9.58 19.87 -1.94
C GLU A 163 -10.51 20.48 -0.88
N ALA A 164 -10.30 20.20 0.42
CA ALA A 164 -11.10 20.75 1.51
C ALA A 164 -11.02 22.28 1.64
N ASN A 165 -9.98 22.88 1.06
CA ASN A 165 -9.74 24.32 1.11
C ASN A 165 -9.97 24.99 -0.26
N GLU A 166 -10.37 24.25 -1.29
CA GLU A 166 -10.51 24.75 -2.66
C GLU A 166 -11.46 25.94 -2.77
N SER A 167 -12.55 25.94 -2.01
CA SER A 167 -13.55 27.01 -1.98
C SER A 167 -12.97 28.38 -1.59
N LYS A 168 -11.83 28.40 -0.89
CA LYS A 168 -11.14 29.64 -0.49
C LYS A 168 -10.19 30.15 -1.59
N HIS A 169 -9.54 29.23 -2.32
CA HIS A 169 -8.49 29.57 -3.27
C HIS A 169 -8.44 28.58 -4.45
N VAL A 170 -8.80 29.05 -5.65
CA VAL A 170 -8.76 28.26 -6.91
C VAL A 170 -7.37 27.68 -7.23
N ILE A 171 -6.29 28.31 -6.74
CA ILE A 171 -4.93 27.79 -6.94
C ILE A 171 -4.73 26.40 -6.30
N LEU A 172 -5.53 26.04 -5.29
CA LEU A 172 -5.48 24.72 -4.66
C LEU A 172 -5.93 23.60 -5.61
N LEU A 173 -6.81 23.88 -6.57
CA LEU A 173 -7.20 22.92 -7.62
C LEU A 173 -5.99 22.53 -8.46
N TRP A 174 -5.21 23.52 -8.91
CA TRP A 174 -4.00 23.27 -9.70
C TRP A 174 -2.92 22.57 -8.87
N LEU A 175 -2.88 22.80 -7.56
CA LEU A 175 -1.92 22.17 -6.66
C LEU A 175 -2.18 20.66 -6.44
N GLN A 176 -3.36 20.15 -6.80
CA GLN A 176 -3.67 18.71 -6.77
C GLN A 176 -3.06 17.94 -7.96
N VAL A 177 -2.73 18.62 -9.06
CA VAL A 177 -2.21 17.99 -10.27
C VAL A 177 -0.83 17.32 -10.03
N PRO A 178 0.18 17.98 -9.41
CA PRO A 178 1.47 17.36 -9.20
C PRO A 178 1.45 16.08 -8.35
N PRO A 179 0.76 16.01 -7.18
CA PRO A 179 0.61 14.77 -6.42
C PRO A 179 -0.03 13.64 -7.23
N THR A 180 -1.02 13.97 -8.06
CA THR A 180 -1.71 13.01 -8.94
C THR A 180 -0.77 12.45 -10.00
N LEU A 181 -0.03 13.32 -10.70
CA LEU A 181 0.96 12.90 -11.70
C LEU A 181 2.08 12.07 -11.07
N TYR A 182 2.54 12.47 -9.88
CA TYR A 182 3.51 11.70 -9.11
C TYR A 182 2.99 10.30 -8.79
N LEU A 183 1.71 10.12 -8.45
CA LEU A 183 1.13 8.81 -8.17
C LEU A 183 1.15 7.91 -9.42
N PHE A 184 0.72 8.42 -10.58
CA PHE A 184 0.77 7.66 -11.83
C PHE A 184 2.19 7.25 -12.21
N TRP A 185 3.13 8.18 -12.11
CA TRP A 185 4.56 7.90 -12.34
C TRP A 185 5.09 6.85 -11.35
N TYR A 186 4.77 7.00 -10.06
CA TYR A 186 5.22 6.08 -9.02
C TYR A 186 4.73 4.66 -9.28
N ILE A 187 3.44 4.49 -9.60
CA ILE A 187 2.87 3.17 -9.88
C ILE A 187 3.66 2.53 -11.02
N ALA A 188 3.80 3.21 -12.16
CA ALA A 188 4.53 2.66 -13.31
C ALA A 188 6.00 2.32 -12.97
N GLN A 189 6.70 3.21 -12.26
CA GLN A 189 8.08 2.99 -11.84
C GLN A 189 8.20 1.84 -10.83
N SER A 190 7.27 1.70 -9.89
CA SER A 190 7.30 0.65 -8.87
C SER A 190 7.11 -0.74 -9.46
N PHE A 191 6.22 -0.88 -10.45
CA PHE A 191 6.09 -2.13 -11.22
C PHE A 191 7.38 -2.44 -11.99
N LYS A 192 8.03 -1.44 -12.58
CA LYS A 192 9.32 -1.62 -13.26
C LYS A 192 10.40 -2.09 -12.28
N THR A 193 10.49 -1.48 -11.09
CA THR A 193 11.48 -1.82 -10.06
C THR A 193 11.29 -3.24 -9.51
N VAL A 194 10.05 -3.67 -9.32
CA VAL A 194 9.74 -4.96 -8.66
C VAL A 194 9.74 -6.15 -9.63
N PHE A 195 9.20 -5.98 -10.84
CA PHE A 195 9.08 -7.07 -11.81
C PHE A 195 10.15 -7.08 -12.90
N GLU A 196 11.00 -6.05 -12.94
CA GLU A 196 12.15 -5.90 -13.83
C GLU A 196 11.86 -5.99 -15.36
N GLN A 197 10.59 -6.02 -15.79
CA GLN A 197 10.16 -6.13 -17.20
C GLN A 197 10.41 -4.87 -18.06
N ASN A 198 10.41 -5.02 -19.38
CA ASN A 198 10.55 -3.89 -20.32
C ASN A 198 9.43 -2.86 -20.15
N TRP A 199 9.74 -1.57 -20.32
CA TRP A 199 8.81 -0.46 -20.09
C TRP A 199 7.47 -0.59 -20.82
N PHE A 200 7.48 -1.03 -22.09
CA PHE A 200 6.25 -1.26 -22.86
C PHE A 200 5.33 -2.27 -22.16
N TRP A 201 5.87 -3.43 -21.77
CA TRP A 201 5.09 -4.46 -21.09
C TRP A 201 4.69 -4.07 -19.68
N THR A 202 5.56 -3.34 -18.96
CA THR A 202 5.24 -2.79 -17.66
C THR A 202 4.05 -1.86 -17.73
N LEU A 203 4.06 -0.89 -18.66
CA LEU A 203 2.95 0.06 -18.84
C LEU A 203 1.67 -0.64 -19.32
N ALA A 204 1.77 -1.57 -20.27
CA ALA A 204 0.61 -2.30 -20.77
C ALA A 204 -0.06 -3.13 -19.65
N LYS A 205 0.73 -3.88 -18.87
CA LYS A 205 0.20 -4.70 -17.78
C LYS A 205 -0.28 -3.87 -16.61
N SER A 206 0.49 -2.86 -16.16
CA SER A 206 0.07 -2.00 -15.05
C SER A 206 -1.17 -1.18 -15.42
N GLY A 207 -1.27 -0.71 -16.67
CA GLY A 207 -2.46 -0.05 -17.20
C GLY A 207 -3.68 -0.97 -17.25
N ALA A 208 -3.52 -2.22 -17.71
CA ALA A 208 -4.60 -3.20 -17.70
C ALA A 208 -5.06 -3.53 -16.28
N ILE A 209 -4.13 -3.75 -15.35
CA ILE A 209 -4.44 -3.99 -13.92
C ILE A 209 -5.19 -2.79 -13.35
N PHE A 210 -4.71 -1.55 -13.61
CA PHE A 210 -5.37 -0.34 -13.14
C PHE A 210 -6.80 -0.23 -13.68
N PHE A 211 -7.00 -0.45 -14.98
CA PHE A 211 -8.34 -0.39 -15.58
C PHE A 211 -9.29 -1.43 -14.99
N ILE A 212 -8.85 -2.68 -14.85
CA ILE A 212 -9.66 -3.75 -14.24
C ILE A 212 -9.99 -3.41 -12.79
N TYR A 213 -8.99 -2.92 -12.03
CA TYR A 213 -9.17 -2.53 -10.65
C TYR A 213 -10.18 -1.37 -10.49
N MET A 214 -10.09 -0.35 -11.33
CA MET A 214 -11.04 0.78 -11.34
C MET A 214 -12.45 0.35 -11.76
N ALA A 215 -12.59 -0.58 -12.70
CA ALA A 215 -13.88 -1.15 -13.07
C ALA A 215 -14.51 -1.94 -11.91
N MET A 216 -13.73 -2.78 -11.21
CA MET A 216 -14.19 -3.48 -10.01
C MET A 216 -14.59 -2.53 -8.89
N LEU A 217 -13.80 -1.47 -8.68
CA LEU A 217 -14.08 -0.41 -7.72
C LEU A 217 -15.39 0.32 -8.06
N GLY A 218 -15.60 0.66 -9.34
CA GLY A 218 -16.84 1.29 -9.81
C GLY A 218 -18.07 0.43 -9.54
N ILE A 219 -18.02 -0.87 -9.91
CA ILE A 219 -19.11 -1.82 -9.63
C ILE A 219 -19.37 -1.93 -8.12
N ALA A 220 -18.31 -1.98 -7.30
CA ALA A 220 -18.46 -2.04 -5.85
C ALA A 220 -19.16 -0.78 -5.31
N PHE A 221 -18.85 0.40 -5.86
CA PHE A 221 -19.54 1.63 -5.50
C PHE A 221 -20.99 1.65 -5.97
N ASP A 222 -21.28 1.22 -7.19
CA ASP A 222 -22.65 1.17 -7.70
C ASP A 222 -23.53 0.25 -6.83
N VAL A 223 -23.05 -0.96 -6.51
CA VAL A 223 -23.74 -1.90 -5.62
C VAL A 223 -23.96 -1.31 -4.23
N VAL A 224 -22.97 -0.59 -3.69
CA VAL A 224 -23.11 0.10 -2.40
C VAL A 224 -24.13 1.23 -2.48
N LEU A 225 -24.10 2.04 -3.54
CA LEU A 225 -24.99 3.18 -3.72
C LEU A 225 -26.44 2.72 -3.88
N GLU A 226 -26.69 1.62 -4.59
CA GLU A 226 -28.00 0.97 -4.67
C GLU A 226 -28.55 0.52 -3.31
N GLN A 227 -27.70 0.25 -2.31
CA GLN A 227 -28.15 -0.10 -0.95
C GLN A 227 -28.45 1.14 -0.09
N VAL A 228 -28.03 2.33 -0.51
CA VAL A 228 -28.13 3.59 0.25
C VAL A 228 -29.29 4.47 -0.23
N ILE A 229 -29.62 4.43 -1.52
CA ILE A 229 -30.72 5.18 -2.16
C ILE A 229 -32.03 4.42 -2.00
#